data_AF-A0A4U1CCL8-F1
#
_entry.id   AF-A0A4U1CCL8-F1
#
_cell.length_a   1.000
_cell.length_b   1.000
_cell.length_c   1.000
_cell.angle_alpha   90.00
_cell.angle_beta   90.00
_cell.angle_gamma   90.00
#
_symmetry.space_group_name_H-M   'P 1'
#
loop_
_entity.id
_entity.type
_entity.pdbx_description
1 polymer ?
#
loop_
_entity_poly.entity_id
_entity_poly.type
_entity_poly.pdbx_seq_one_letter_code
_entity_poly.pdbx_strand_id
1 'polypeptide(L)'
;ILSHSKSRMIAFKKLALWYNKIEEAGFKSFNTIARTIQNNYETILNYFDNKSTNASAESFNAKIKAFRSQFRGVRNVKFFLFRLSKIYG
;
A
#
# COMPACT_ATOMS: atom_id res chain seq x y z
N ILE A 1 6.15 3.49 18.72
CA ILE A 1 7.12 4.54 18.26
C ILE A 1 6.68 5.21 16.94
N LEU A 2 5.37 5.30 16.63
CA LEU A 2 4.88 6.13 15.49
C LEU A 2 3.65 6.96 15.86
N SER A 3 3.60 7.46 17.10
CA SER A 3 2.48 8.26 17.63
C SER A 3 2.68 9.77 17.48
N HIS A 4 3.39 10.25 16.46
CA HIS A 4 3.56 11.70 16.28
C HIS A 4 2.90 12.13 14.98
N SER A 5 1.73 12.75 15.16
CA SER A 5 0.94 13.41 14.14
C SER A 5 1.83 14.29 13.26
N LYS A 6 2.04 13.86 12.00
CA LYS A 6 2.51 14.74 10.95
C LYS A 6 1.26 15.19 10.22
N SER A 7 0.91 16.46 10.39
CA SER A 7 -0.19 17.08 9.65
C SER A 7 -0.04 16.82 8.15
N ARG A 8 -1.15 16.73 7.42
CA ARG A 8 -1.21 16.61 5.94
C ARG A 8 -0.17 17.51 5.24
N MET A 9 -0.01 18.73 5.74
CA MET A 9 0.94 19.72 5.25
C MET A 9 2.42 19.28 5.36
N ILE A 10 2.82 18.62 6.45
CA ILE A 10 4.20 18.12 6.62
C ILE A 10 4.44 16.93 5.70
N ALA A 11 3.45 16.05 5.53
CA ALA A 11 3.54 14.93 4.60
C ALA A 11 3.68 15.42 3.15
N PHE A 12 2.86 16.39 2.75
CA PHE A 12 2.92 17.04 1.44
C PHE A 12 4.32 17.62 1.15
N LYS A 13 4.88 18.41 2.08
CA LYS A 13 6.22 19.00 1.93
C LYS A 13 7.30 17.93 1.77
N LYS A 14 7.24 16.85 2.55
CA LYS A 14 8.23 15.76 2.45
C LYS A 14 8.13 14.99 1.14
N LEU A 15 6.92 14.83 0.62
CA LEU A 15 6.67 14.14 -0.63
C LEU A 15 7.13 14.99 -1.83
N ALA A 16 6.96 16.31 -1.78
CA ALA A 16 7.55 17.24 -2.75
C ALA A 16 9.10 17.17 -2.76
N LEU A 17 9.73 17.18 -1.58
CA LEU A 17 11.19 17.01 -1.48
C LEU A 17 11.66 15.65 -2.01
N TRP A 18 10.84 14.62 -1.89
CA TRP A 18 11.15 13.28 -2.42
C TRP A 18 11.09 13.24 -3.95
N TYR A 19 10.14 13.94 -4.58
CA TYR A 19 10.11 14.08 -6.04
C TYR A 19 11.38 14.75 -6.57
N ASN A 20 11.81 15.86 -5.96
CA ASN A 20 13.05 16.54 -6.35
C ASN A 20 14.25 15.59 -6.30
N LYS A 21 14.36 14.77 -5.25
CA LYS A 21 15.43 13.77 -5.12
C LYS A 21 15.37 12.69 -6.20
N ILE A 22 14.18 12.30 -6.65
CA ILE A 22 14.04 11.32 -7.74
C ILE A 22 14.45 11.92 -9.07
N GLU A 23 14.07 13.16 -9.32
CA GLU A 23 14.48 13.88 -10.53
C GLU A 23 16.00 14.06 -10.57
N GLU A 24 16.62 14.45 -9.44
CA GLU A 24 18.08 14.51 -9.30
C GLU A 24 18.76 13.15 -9.48
N ALA A 25 18.14 12.06 -9.00
CA ALA A 25 18.72 10.73 -9.09
C ALA A 25 18.62 10.10 -10.49
N GLY A 26 17.74 10.61 -11.37
CA GLY A 26 17.69 10.25 -12.79
C GLY A 26 17.27 8.79 -13.12
N PHE A 27 16.85 7.98 -12.13
CA PHE A 27 16.47 6.59 -12.38
C PHE A 27 15.07 6.49 -13.01
N LYS A 28 15.01 5.99 -14.25
CA LYS A 28 13.74 5.77 -14.98
C LYS A 28 12.76 4.84 -14.26
N SER A 29 13.23 3.90 -13.43
CA SER A 29 12.38 3.01 -12.63
C SER A 29 11.55 3.76 -11.59
N PHE A 30 12.08 4.86 -11.04
CA PHE A 30 11.35 5.70 -10.08
C PHE A 30 10.29 6.58 -10.75
N ASN A 31 10.37 6.85 -12.06
CA ASN A 31 9.34 7.62 -12.78
C ASN A 31 7.98 6.91 -12.78
N THR A 32 7.98 5.58 -12.90
CA THR A 32 6.75 4.78 -12.81
C THR A 32 6.13 4.85 -11.41
N ILE A 33 6.97 4.82 -10.37
CA ILE A 33 6.54 4.92 -8.98
C ILE A 33 6.03 6.34 -8.68
N ALA A 34 6.75 7.37 -9.13
CA ALA A 34 6.39 8.77 -9.06
C ALA A 34 5.00 9.04 -9.65
N ARG A 35 4.74 8.51 -10.87
CA ARG A 35 3.44 8.59 -11.55
C ARG A 35 2.33 7.89 -10.76
N THR A 36 2.63 6.73 -10.17
CA THR A 36 1.66 5.97 -9.37
C THR A 36 1.27 6.74 -8.11
N ILE A 37 2.24 7.38 -7.44
CA ILE A 37 2.00 8.20 -6.25
C ILE A 37 1.20 9.46 -6.62
N GLN A 38 1.49 10.10 -7.76
CA GLN A 38 0.69 11.24 -8.26
C GLN A 38 -0.76 10.83 -8.53
N ASN A 39 -0.99 9.67 -9.13
CA ASN A 39 -2.34 9.20 -9.42
C ASN A 39 -3.16 8.87 -8.14
N ASN A 40 -2.48 8.53 -7.04
CA ASN A 40 -3.12 8.16 -5.77
C ASN A 40 -2.89 9.20 -4.66
N TYR A 41 -2.56 10.44 -5.04
CA TYR A 41 -2.08 11.47 -4.14
C TYR A 41 -3.08 11.81 -3.03
N GLU A 42 -4.34 11.98 -3.40
CA GLU A 42 -5.45 12.26 -2.48
C GLU A 42 -5.66 11.11 -1.47
N THR A 43 -5.61 9.87 -1.93
CA THR A 43 -5.74 8.70 -1.05
C THR A 43 -4.58 8.61 -0.05
N ILE A 44 -3.36 8.93 -0.49
CA ILE A 44 -2.17 8.96 0.38
C ILE A 44 -2.26 10.11 1.39
N LEU A 45 -2.74 11.29 0.99
CA LEU A 45 -2.91 12.42 1.88
C LEU A 45 -4.02 12.19 2.91
N ASN A 46 -5.15 11.58 2.50
CA ASN A 46 -6.27 11.25 3.38
C ASN A 46 -5.87 10.33 4.54
N TYR A 47 -4.80 9.54 4.41
CA TYR A 47 -4.23 8.79 5.52
C TYR A 47 -3.74 9.70 6.66
N PHE A 48 -3.25 10.90 6.37
CA PHE A 48 -2.73 11.80 7.41
C PHE A 48 -3.83 12.53 8.19
N ASP A 49 -5.02 12.66 7.62
CA ASP A 49 -6.18 13.27 8.30
C ASP A 49 -7.04 12.23 9.00
N ASN A 50 -7.41 11.16 8.29
CA ASN A 50 -8.32 10.14 8.79
C ASN A 50 -7.61 8.90 9.32
N LYS A 51 -6.27 8.91 9.41
CA LYS A 51 -5.40 7.84 9.95
C LYS A 51 -5.96 6.45 9.70
N SER A 52 -6.33 6.16 8.45
CA SER A 52 -6.91 4.87 8.09
C SER A 52 -5.86 3.80 8.34
N THR A 53 -5.98 3.09 9.46
CA THR A 53 -4.98 2.13 9.90
C THR A 53 -4.89 0.99 8.89
N ASN A 54 -3.66 0.64 8.47
CA ASN A 54 -3.40 -0.49 7.58
C ASN A 54 -3.79 -1.85 8.20
N ALA A 55 -4.24 -1.88 9.45
CA ALA A 55 -4.55 -3.09 10.22
C ALA A 55 -5.55 -4.01 9.52
N SER A 56 -6.59 -3.47 8.87
CA SER A 56 -7.56 -4.31 8.15
C SER A 56 -6.93 -4.98 6.93
N ALA A 57 -6.08 -4.27 6.18
CA ALA A 57 -5.36 -4.84 5.04
C ALA A 57 -4.24 -5.81 5.49
N GLU A 58 -3.53 -5.52 6.58
CA GLU A 58 -2.55 -6.41 7.20
C GLU A 58 -3.19 -7.69 7.72
N SER A 59 -4.34 -7.58 8.40
CA SER A 59 -5.15 -8.71 8.87
C SER A 59 -5.64 -9.56 7.70
N PHE A 60 -6.11 -8.93 6.62
CA PHE A 60 -6.54 -9.65 5.42
C PHE A 60 -5.36 -10.36 4.73
N ASN A 61 -4.20 -9.71 4.61
CA ASN A 61 -2.98 -10.32 4.10
C ASN A 61 -2.52 -11.51 4.98
N ALA A 62 -2.66 -11.41 6.30
CA ALA A 62 -2.38 -12.51 7.22
C ALA A 62 -3.36 -13.69 7.02
N LYS A 63 -4.65 -13.42 6.86
CA LYS A 63 -5.67 -14.43 6.53
C LYS A 63 -5.36 -15.15 5.21
N ILE A 64 -5.00 -14.41 4.15
CA ILE A 64 -4.60 -15.00 2.86
C ILE A 64 -3.34 -15.86 3.02
N LYS A 65 -2.32 -15.38 3.77
CA LYS A 65 -1.09 -16.15 4.02
C LYS A 65 -1.37 -17.46 4.77
N ALA A 66 -2.21 -17.41 5.81
CA ALA A 66 -2.62 -18.59 6.57
C ALA A 66 -3.45 -19.55 5.72
N PHE A 67 -4.36 -19.03 4.89
CA PHE A 67 -5.11 -19.85 3.94
C PHE A 67 -4.19 -20.53 2.93
N ARG A 68 -3.23 -19.79 2.35
CA ARG A 68 -2.25 -20.33 1.41
C ARG A 68 -1.33 -21.41 2.01
N SER A 69 -0.95 -21.29 3.29
CA SER A 69 -0.09 -22.29 3.94
C SER A 69 -0.80 -23.63 4.12
N GLN A 70 -2.12 -23.63 4.37
CA GLN A 70 -2.92 -24.85 4.46
C GLN A 70 -2.93 -25.66 3.15
N PHE A 71 -2.86 -24.99 2.00
CA PHE A 71 -2.85 -25.65 0.68
C PHE A 71 -1.43 -25.94 0.15
N ARG A 72 -0.39 -25.74 0.97
CA ARG A 72 1.03 -25.88 0.58
C ARG A 72 1.36 -25.12 -0.72
N GLY A 73 0.74 -23.95 -0.90
CA GLY A 73 0.91 -23.11 -2.09
C GLY A 73 -0.38 -22.94 -2.91
N VAL A 74 -0.24 -22.34 -4.09
CA VAL A 74 -1.35 -22.05 -5.01
C VAL A 74 -1.03 -22.69 -6.36
N ARG A 75 -1.63 -23.85 -6.65
CA ARG A 75 -1.51 -24.51 -7.97
C ARG A 75 -2.48 -23.95 -9.01
N ASN A 76 -3.66 -23.51 -8.59
CA ASN A 76 -4.68 -22.93 -9.48
C ASN A 76 -5.20 -21.62 -8.89
N VAL A 77 -4.81 -20.49 -9.50
CA VAL A 77 -5.15 -19.14 -9.01
C VAL A 77 -6.66 -18.89 -9.08
N LYS A 78 -7.34 -19.30 -10.16
CA LYS A 78 -8.79 -19.10 -10.31
C LYS A 78 -9.58 -19.83 -9.20
N PHE A 79 -9.21 -21.07 -8.93
CA PHE A 79 -9.84 -21.87 -7.87
C PHE A 79 -9.52 -21.34 -6.46
N PHE A 80 -8.30 -20.86 -6.26
CA PHE A 80 -7.88 -20.23 -5.00
C PHE A 80 -8.66 -18.95 -4.71
N LEU A 81 -8.83 -18.07 -5.70
CA LEU A 81 -9.63 -16.85 -5.57
C LEU A 81 -11.11 -17.16 -5.33
N PHE A 82 -11.68 -18.17 -6.01
CA PHE A 82 -13.05 -18.65 -5.75
C PHE A 82 -13.23 -19.11 -4.29
N ARG A 83 -12.24 -19.81 -3.73
CA ARG A 83 -12.30 -20.25 -2.33
C ARG A 83 -12.13 -19.10 -1.34
N LEU A 84 -11.22 -18.17 -1.63
CA LEU A 84 -11.04 -16.97 -0.82
C LEU A 84 -12.33 -16.14 -0.77
N SER A 85 -12.99 -15.92 -1.91
CA SER A 85 -14.25 -15.16 -1.95
C SER A 85 -15.41 -15.88 -1.26
N LYS A 86 -15.39 -17.21 -1.17
CA LYS A 86 -16.41 -17.97 -0.43
C LYS A 86 -16.21 -17.94 1.09
N ILE A 87 -14.99 -17.70 1.57
CA ILE A 87 -14.65 -17.72 3.00
C ILE A 87 -14.59 -16.31 3.60
N TYR A 88 -14.14 -15.33 2.81
CA TYR A 88 -13.88 -13.96 3.26
C TYR A 88 -14.57 -12.88 2.42
N GLY A 89 -15.33 -13.26 1.39
CA GLY A 89 -16.09 -12.34 0.53
C GLY A 89 -17.56 -12.25 0.92
#